data_AF-A0A132SFL1-F1
#
_entry.id   AF-A0A132SFL1-F1
#
_cell.length_a   1.000
_cell.length_b   1.000
_cell.length_c   1.000
_cell.angle_alpha   90.00
_cell.angle_beta   90.00
_cell.angle_gamma   90.00
#
_symmetry.space_group_name_H-M   'P 1'
#
loop_
_entity.id
_entity.type
_entity.pdbx_description
1 polymer ?
#
loop_
_entity_poly.entity_id
_entity_poly.type
_entity_poly.pdbx_seq_one_letter_code
_entity_poly.pdbx_strand_id
1 'polypeptide(L)' 'MPAAGTLTAAVTVNTHPELATPFTVGDIVLDQKSVVVQALLAAPLPAGERVVGALETDQSGEVVVFAAERESV' A
#
# COMPACT_ATOMS: atom_id res chain seq x y z
N MET A 1 11.21 -7.18 10.21
CA MET A 1 9.79 -7.54 10.16
C MET A 1 9.13 -6.64 9.13
N PRO A 2 8.31 -7.16 8.21
CA PRO A 2 7.57 -6.32 7.26
C PRO A 2 6.65 -5.37 8.03
N ALA A 3 6.48 -4.15 7.51
CA ALA A 3 5.58 -3.18 8.12
C ALA A 3 4.13 -3.67 7.90
N ALA A 4 3.37 -3.88 8.97
CA ALA A 4 1.97 -4.28 8.90
C ALA A 4 1.07 -3.20 9.51
N GLY A 5 -0.18 -3.14 9.06
CA GLY A 5 -1.14 -2.16 9.53
C GLY A 5 -2.54 -2.36 8.98
N THR A 6 -3.38 -1.37 9.22
CA THR A 6 -4.76 -1.34 8.73
C THR A 6 -4.94 -0.18 7.76
N LEU A 7 -5.50 -0.48 6.59
CA LEU A 7 -5.86 0.52 5.59
C LEU A 7 -7.05 1.33 6.08
N THR A 8 -6.93 2.65 6.13
CA THR A 8 -7.99 3.54 6.63
C THR A 8 -8.70 4.32 5.52
N ALA A 9 -7.99 4.61 4.44
CA ALA A 9 -8.53 5.23 3.23
C ALA A 9 -7.70 4.81 2.02
N ALA A 10 -8.31 4.76 0.84
CA ALA A 10 -7.62 4.49 -0.43
C ALA A 10 -8.21 5.31 -1.56
N VAL A 11 -7.37 5.69 -2.51
CA VAL A 11 -7.77 6.38 -3.74
C VAL A 11 -7.03 5.80 -4.94
N THR A 12 -7.78 5.52 -6.00
CA THR A 12 -7.22 5.13 -7.29
C THR A 12 -6.94 6.37 -8.12
N VAL A 13 -5.67 6.55 -8.47
CA VAL A 13 -5.18 7.59 -9.36
C VAL A 13 -5.27 7.05 -10.79
N ASN A 14 -6.21 7.58 -11.57
CA ASN A 14 -6.43 7.14 -12.95
C ASN A 14 -5.51 7.84 -13.96
N THR A 15 -5.02 9.03 -13.62
CA THR A 15 -4.14 9.84 -14.48
C THR A 15 -3.08 10.54 -13.63
N HIS A 16 -1.81 10.47 -14.07
CA HIS A 16 -0.68 11.10 -13.38
C HIS A 16 0.31 11.66 -14.42
N PRO A 17 0.94 12.83 -14.20
CA PRO A 17 1.86 13.45 -15.18
C PRO A 17 3.10 12.60 -15.47
N GLU A 18 3.53 11.76 -14.53
CA GLU A 18 4.76 10.97 -14.62
C GLU A 18 4.53 9.47 -14.74
N LEU A 19 3.34 8.98 -14.32
CA LEU A 19 3.04 7.55 -14.29
C LEU A 19 1.90 7.27 -15.28
N ALA A 20 2.22 6.48 -16.31
CA ALA A 20 1.28 6.21 -17.40
C ALA A 20 0.18 5.19 -17.03
N THR A 21 0.41 4.37 -16.01
CA THR A 21 -0.52 3.31 -15.57
C THR A 21 -1.28 3.75 -14.32
N PRO A 22 -2.60 3.50 -14.23
CA PRO A 22 -3.35 3.73 -13.01
C PRO A 22 -2.74 2.99 -11.81
N PHE A 23 -2.76 3.62 -10.65
CA PHE A 23 -2.25 3.03 -9.41
C PHE A 23 -3.13 3.44 -8.23
N THR A 24 -3.03 2.71 -7.12
CA THR A 24 -3.79 3.02 -5.90
C THR A 24 -2.83 3.41 -4.79
N VAL A 25 -3.15 4.48 -4.08
CA VAL A 25 -2.47 4.88 -2.85
C VAL A 25 -3.44 4.83 -1.68
N GLY A 26 -2.94 4.49 -0.50
CA GLY A 26 -3.75 4.37 0.70
C GLY A 26 -3.06 4.89 1.95
N ASP A 27 -3.86 5.33 2.90
CA ASP A 27 -3.45 5.76 4.24
C ASP A 27 -3.53 4.57 5.19
N ILE A 28 -2.40 4.19 5.78
CA ILE A 28 -2.23 2.98 6.58
C ILE A 28 -1.80 3.36 7.99
N VAL A 29 -2.56 2.92 8.98
CA VAL A 29 -2.15 2.99 10.39
C VAL A 29 -1.26 1.78 10.67
N LEU A 30 0.01 2.01 10.98
CA LEU A 30 0.96 0.93 11.27
C LEU A 30 0.72 0.33 12.67
N ASP A 31 0.93 -0.98 12.82
CA ASP A 31 0.72 -1.66 14.12
C ASP A 31 1.75 -1.25 15.17
N GLN A 32 2.99 -1.06 14.73
CA GLN A 32 4.13 -0.86 15.63
C GLN A 32 4.23 0.57 16.16
N LYS A 33 3.52 1.52 15.54
CA LYS A 33 3.52 2.95 15.91
C LYS A 33 2.18 3.53 15.48
N SER A 34 1.54 4.36 16.32
CA SER A 34 0.36 5.17 15.94
C SER A 34 0.71 6.26 14.90
N VAL A 35 1.29 5.85 13.78
CA VAL A 35 1.75 6.64 12.64
C VAL A 35 0.91 6.22 11.46
N VAL A 36 0.40 7.21 10.74
CA VAL A 36 -0.27 7.02 9.45
C VAL A 36 0.75 7.24 8.35
N VAL A 37 0.85 6.30 7.42
CA VAL A 37 1.69 6.42 6.22
C VAL A 37 0.81 6.37 4.98
N GLN A 38 1.11 7.21 3.99
CA GLN A 38 0.54 7.08 2.66
C GLN A 38 1.47 6.20 1.82
N ALA A 39 0.95 5.14 1.23
CA ALA A 39 1.76 4.20 0.46
C ALA A 39 1.02 3.64 -0.75
N LEU A 40 1.79 3.10 -1.71
CA LEU A 40 1.28 2.37 -2.85
C LEU A 40 0.63 1.05 -2.41
N LEU A 41 -0.51 0.73 -3.01
CA LEU A 41 -1.18 -0.55 -2.84
C LEU A 41 -0.98 -1.42 -4.08
N ALA A 42 -0.70 -2.71 -3.87
CA ALA A 42 -0.55 -3.69 -4.96
C ALA A 42 -1.85 -3.88 -5.76
N ALA A 43 -3.00 -3.61 -5.14
CA ALA A 43 -4.33 -3.63 -5.75
C ALA A 43 -5.27 -2.67 -5.01
N PRO A 44 -6.41 -2.28 -5.62
CA PRO A 44 -7.48 -1.60 -4.88
C PRO A 44 -7.99 -2.46 -3.73
N LEU A 45 -8.02 -1.91 -2.51
CA LEU A 45 -8.46 -2.59 -1.30
C LEU A 45 -9.45 -1.71 -0.52
N PRO A 46 -10.45 -2.31 0.16
CA PRO A 46 -11.39 -1.55 0.98
C PRO A 46 -10.73 -1.04 2.27
N ALA A 47 -11.26 0.06 2.82
CA ALA A 47 -10.89 0.49 4.16
C ALA A 47 -11.25 -0.58 5.21
N GLY A 48 -10.43 -0.71 6.24
CA GLY A 48 -10.50 -1.74 7.26
C GLY A 48 -9.65 -2.98 6.96
N GLU A 49 -9.17 -3.14 5.72
CA GLU A 49 -8.35 -4.28 5.32
C GLU A 49 -6.99 -4.28 6.03
N ARG A 50 -6.54 -5.47 6.44
CA ARG A 50 -5.19 -5.69 6.95
C ARG A 50 -4.20 -5.76 5.81
N VAL A 51 -3.08 -5.03 5.95
CA VAL A 51 -2.08 -4.93 4.89
C VAL A 51 -0.67 -5.16 5.43
N VAL A 52 0.17 -5.74 4.57
CA VAL A 52 1.59 -5.99 4.84
C VAL A 52 2.41 -5.36 3.73
N GLY A 53 3.41 -4.57 4.13
CA GLY A 53 4.37 -3.93 3.24
C GLY A 53 5.48 -4.89 2.86
N ALA A 54 5.72 -5.01 1.56
CA ALA A 54 6.86 -5.70 0.98
C ALA A 54 7.73 -4.71 0.19
N LEU A 55 9.03 -4.98 0.15
CA LEU A 55 9.92 -4.29 -0.77
C LEU A 55 9.74 -4.89 -2.15
N GLU A 56 9.41 -4.04 -3.11
CA GLU A 56 9.38 -4.38 -4.53
C GLU A 56 10.45 -3.56 -5.24
N THR A 57 11.11 -4.15 -6.24
CA THR A 57 12.05 -3.43 -7.09
C THR A 57 11.38 -3.10 -8.40
N ASP A 58 11.27 -1.82 -8.72
CA ASP A 58 10.81 -1.35 -10.02
C ASP A 58 11.95 -0.65 -10.79
N GLN A 59 11.60 0.00 -11.89
CA GLN A 59 12.53 0.68 -12.80
C GLN A 59 13.20 1.91 -12.15
N SER A 60 12.65 2.39 -11.04
CA SER A 60 13.07 3.57 -10.28
C SER A 60 13.84 3.21 -9.01
N GLY A 61 13.79 1.94 -8.57
CA GLY A 61 14.55 1.43 -7.42
C GLY A 61 13.70 0.54 -6.50
N GLU A 62 14.09 0.44 -5.24
CA GLU A 62 13.29 -0.25 -4.22
C GLU A 62 12.15 0.67 -3.73
N VAL A 63 10.92 0.17 -3.82
CA VAL A 63 9.71 0.82 -3.31
C VAL A 63 9.01 -0.11 -2.33
N VAL A 64 8.33 0.47 -1.32
CA VAL A 64 7.49 -0.32 -0.42
C VAL A 64 6.06 -0.33 -0.97
N VAL A 65 5.55 -1.51 -1.27
CA VAL A 65 4.17 -1.73 -1.71
C VAL A 65 3.43 -2.52 -0.65
N PHE A 66 2.22 -2.07 -0.32
CA PHE A 66 1.35 -2.76 0.63
C PHE A 66 0.32 -3.61 -0.11
N ALA A 67 0.19 -4.87 0.31
CA ALA A 67 -0.82 -5.79 -0.20
C ALA A 67 -1.70 -6.29 0.94
N ALA A 68 -2.88 -6.81 0.62
CA ALA A 68 -3.72 -7.47 1.60
C ALA A 68 -2.94 -8.59 2.28
N GLU A 69 -3.05 -8.66 3.60
CA GLU A 69 -2.54 -9.77 4.41
C GLU A 69 -3.38 -11.01 4.04
N ARG A 70 -2.99 -11.72 2.96
CA ARG A 70 -3.65 -12.98 2.61
C ARG A 70 -3.43 -13.96 3.76
N GLU A 71 -4.52 -14.41 4.38
CA GLU A 71 -4.53 -15.65 5.16
C GLU A 71 -3.93 -16.74 4.27
N SER A 72 -2.69 -17.14 4.58
CA SER A 72 -2.07 -18.29 3.94
C SER A 72 -2.83 -19.52 4.45
N VAL A 73 -3.79 -20.00 3.66
CA VAL A 73 -4.41 -21.30 3.85
C VAL A 73 -3.49 -22.38 3.32
#